data_AF-A0A7H9HNT9-F1
#
_entry.id   AF-A0A7H9HNT9-F1
#
_cell.length_a   1.000
_cell.length_b   1.000
_cell.length_c   1.000
_cell.angle_alpha   90.00
_cell.angle_beta   90.00
_cell.angle_gamma   90.00
#
_symmetry.space_group_name_H-M   'P 1'
#
loop_
_entity.id
_entity.type
_entity.pdbx_description
1 polymer ?
#
loop_
_entity_poly.entity_id
_entity_poly.type
_entity_poly.pdbx_seq_one_letter_code
_entity_poly.pdbx_strand_id
1 'polypeptide(L)'
;MNEDLEDFEVLLSDDFSSTQFCNDILVTINGQSGTDELDLGTPMKRLRYDLNEINLRIEETLKNNPTNVIDQMYRGKAIRDVTEKGLGSSLEYLDISYQRVQKEIIEPFERAQNLQNVLSKVHQTSILLRDGLVVMHLTGRLQMISERPKPWSIDTMVELAAVYSQLDASLKENVNLKSLKLIKQLESDTVLPTKKQLVSQLSVALTNALVMADENLENQADISKLAEALHTMSSREFTSTMQKAVLSFVAKSIQVLSKTLNSIKNFPLAFDEVVRRGTIIGKIEQALQNVKFEETNLLAIFISRSTPKTVKPNRLYWEKVSDAFKREFELSFSRGGPVGKLLSRNSDMIVDTIKQRMTDPRSHGGDSQLVDLMSQSVSIARL
;
A
#
# COMPACT_ATOMS: atom_id res chain seq x y z
N MET A 1 -66.87 84.11 -34.57
CA MET A 1 -66.83 82.67 -34.83
C MET A 1 -65.45 82.24 -34.43
N ASN A 2 -65.35 81.45 -33.35
CA ASN A 2 -64.11 80.91 -32.82
C ASN A 2 -63.47 80.02 -33.88
N GLU A 3 -62.28 80.39 -34.36
CA GLU A 3 -61.29 79.41 -34.80
C GLU A 3 -60.47 79.07 -33.55
N ASP A 4 -61.09 78.35 -32.62
CA ASP A 4 -60.33 77.59 -31.63
C ASP A 4 -59.53 76.54 -32.42
N LEU A 5 -58.28 76.23 -32.06
CA LEU A 5 -57.53 75.06 -32.55
C LEU A 5 -58.47 73.82 -32.58
N GLU A 6 -59.06 73.52 -33.75
CA GLU A 6 -60.13 72.50 -33.88
C GLU A 6 -59.66 71.09 -33.52
N ASP A 7 -58.35 70.89 -33.28
CA ASP A 7 -57.75 69.58 -32.97
C ASP A 7 -56.60 69.66 -31.93
N PHE A 8 -56.74 70.46 -30.86
CA PHE A 8 -55.72 70.44 -29.78
C PHE A 8 -55.57 69.06 -29.11
N GLU A 9 -56.64 68.27 -29.04
CA GLU A 9 -56.61 66.91 -28.47
C GLU A 9 -55.71 65.95 -29.27
N VAL A 10 -55.54 66.18 -30.58
CA VAL A 10 -54.62 65.38 -31.42
C VAL A 10 -53.17 65.60 -30.98
N LEU A 11 -52.82 66.80 -30.52
CA LEU A 11 -51.48 67.14 -30.00
C LEU A 11 -51.18 66.48 -28.65
N LEU A 12 -52.21 66.06 -27.90
CA LEU A 12 -52.08 65.42 -26.60
C LEU A 12 -52.09 63.88 -26.68
N SER A 13 -52.32 63.32 -27.86
CA SER A 13 -52.35 61.86 -28.05
C SER A 13 -50.97 61.23 -27.88
N ASP A 14 -50.92 60.03 -27.28
CA ASP A 14 -49.67 59.27 -27.08
C ASP A 14 -48.98 58.90 -28.42
N ASP A 15 -49.72 58.91 -29.52
CA ASP A 15 -49.26 58.59 -30.88
C ASP A 15 -48.93 59.84 -31.72
N PHE A 16 -48.88 61.03 -31.12
CA PHE A 16 -48.61 62.27 -31.85
C PHE A 16 -47.23 62.26 -32.51
N SER A 17 -47.21 62.42 -33.83
CA SER A 17 -45.98 62.57 -34.63
C SER A 17 -45.88 63.98 -35.20
N SER A 18 -44.92 64.75 -34.69
CA SER A 18 -44.64 66.11 -35.16
C SER A 18 -44.33 66.17 -36.66
N THR A 19 -43.73 65.10 -37.21
CA THR A 19 -43.38 65.03 -38.63
C THR A 19 -44.61 64.79 -39.49
N GLN A 20 -45.53 63.94 -39.03
CA GLN A 20 -46.77 63.63 -39.76
C GLN A 20 -47.72 64.84 -39.73
N PHE A 21 -47.88 65.48 -38.58
CA PHE A 21 -48.67 66.70 -38.43
C PHE A 21 -48.18 67.83 -39.35
N CYS A 22 -46.86 68.07 -39.41
CA CYS A 22 -46.29 69.05 -40.34
C CYS A 22 -46.52 68.68 -41.81
N ASN A 23 -46.41 67.39 -42.17
CA ASN A 23 -46.69 66.91 -43.52
C ASN A 23 -48.16 67.10 -43.90
N ASP A 24 -49.10 66.82 -42.98
CA ASP A 24 -50.52 66.96 -43.23
C ASP A 24 -50.91 68.43 -43.44
N ILE A 25 -50.31 69.37 -42.70
CA ILE A 25 -50.48 70.82 -42.93
C ILE A 25 -49.96 71.23 -44.32
N LEU A 26 -48.77 70.73 -44.70
CA LEU A 26 -48.17 71.00 -46.01
C LEU A 26 -49.05 70.48 -47.16
N VAL A 27 -49.55 69.25 -47.03
CA VAL A 27 -50.43 68.60 -48.00
C VAL A 27 -51.79 69.29 -48.08
N THR A 28 -52.37 69.70 -46.94
CA THR A 28 -53.67 70.36 -46.91
C THR A 28 -53.63 71.73 -47.60
N ILE A 29 -52.56 72.50 -47.40
CA ILE A 29 -52.45 73.85 -47.95
C ILE A 29 -52.05 73.82 -49.43
N ASN A 30 -51.18 72.89 -49.85
CA ASN A 30 -50.68 72.82 -51.22
C ASN A 30 -51.42 71.81 -52.13
N GLY A 31 -52.24 70.90 -51.57
CA GLY A 31 -52.90 69.83 -52.31
C GLY A 31 -54.15 70.24 -53.09
N GLN A 32 -54.68 71.45 -52.87
CA GLN A 32 -55.86 72.00 -53.56
C GLN A 32 -55.54 73.18 -54.48
N SER A 33 -54.32 73.72 -54.41
CA SER A 33 -53.84 74.81 -55.24
C SER A 33 -53.25 74.25 -56.53
N GLY A 34 -53.94 74.46 -57.66
CA GLY A 34 -53.46 74.11 -59.01
C GLY A 34 -52.31 75.00 -59.50
N THR A 35 -51.33 75.27 -58.64
CA THR A 35 -50.20 76.19 -58.86
C THR A 35 -48.89 75.40 -58.91
N ASP A 36 -48.04 75.68 -59.91
CA ASP A 36 -46.73 75.02 -60.12
C ASP A 36 -45.64 75.42 -59.11
N GLU A 37 -45.96 76.24 -58.10
CA GLU A 37 -45.04 76.66 -57.05
C GLU A 37 -45.55 76.22 -55.66
N LEU A 38 -44.64 75.68 -54.85
CA LEU A 38 -44.90 75.21 -53.48
C LEU A 38 -44.97 76.39 -52.50
N ASP A 39 -46.12 76.61 -51.86
CA ASP A 39 -46.27 77.63 -50.80
C ASP A 39 -45.84 77.07 -49.44
N LEU A 40 -44.68 77.54 -48.97
CA LEU A 40 -44.16 77.28 -47.62
C LEU A 40 -44.46 78.41 -46.63
N GLY A 41 -44.89 79.58 -47.12
CA GLY A 41 -45.14 80.75 -46.28
C GLY A 41 -46.41 80.59 -45.46
N THR A 42 -47.48 80.10 -46.07
CA THR A 42 -48.78 79.90 -45.41
C THR A 42 -48.74 78.78 -44.35
N PRO A 43 -48.18 77.58 -44.62
CA PRO A 43 -48.00 76.53 -43.62
C PRO A 43 -47.19 76.98 -42.41
N MET A 44 -46.11 77.71 -42.64
CA MET A 44 -45.22 78.19 -41.57
C MET A 44 -45.87 79.28 -40.71
N LYS A 45 -46.74 80.12 -41.30
CA LYS A 45 -47.55 81.09 -40.53
C LYS A 45 -48.58 80.38 -39.66
N ARG A 46 -49.25 79.35 -40.19
CA ARG A 46 -50.21 78.53 -39.43
C ARG A 46 -49.54 77.82 -38.25
N LEU A 47 -48.42 77.14 -38.48
CA LEU A 47 -47.67 76.48 -37.40
C LEU A 47 -47.21 77.44 -36.30
N ARG A 48 -46.80 78.67 -36.67
CA ARG A 48 -46.44 79.71 -35.69
C ARG A 48 -47.64 80.20 -34.89
N TYR A 49 -48.80 80.31 -35.53
CA TYR A 49 -50.04 80.64 -34.85
C TYR A 49 -50.40 79.55 -33.83
N ASP A 50 -50.40 78.29 -34.26
CA ASP A 50 -50.70 77.13 -33.41
C ASP A 50 -49.72 77.03 -32.23
N LEU A 51 -48.41 77.23 -32.45
CA LEU A 51 -47.41 77.26 -31.38
C LEU A 51 -47.65 78.39 -30.37
N ASN A 52 -48.04 79.57 -30.84
CA ASN A 52 -48.37 80.68 -29.95
C ASN A 52 -49.63 80.37 -29.14
N GLU A 53 -50.64 79.76 -29.74
CA GLU A 53 -51.86 79.36 -29.03
C GLU A 53 -51.59 78.26 -28.00
N ILE A 54 -50.75 77.27 -28.33
CA ILE A 54 -50.28 76.25 -27.37
C ILE A 54 -49.56 76.91 -26.19
N ASN A 55 -48.63 77.83 -26.45
CA ASN A 55 -47.91 78.54 -25.39
C ASN A 55 -48.87 79.38 -24.52
N LEU A 56 -49.84 80.06 -25.13
CA LEU A 56 -50.87 80.79 -24.40
C LEU A 56 -51.72 79.86 -23.54
N ARG A 57 -52.15 78.69 -24.06
CA ARG A 57 -52.90 77.68 -23.29
C ARG A 57 -52.06 77.06 -22.19
N ILE A 58 -50.76 76.82 -22.40
CA ILE A 58 -49.85 76.33 -21.37
C ILE A 58 -49.72 77.38 -20.26
N GLU A 59 -49.49 78.64 -20.62
CA GLU A 59 -49.41 79.73 -19.65
C GLU A 59 -50.73 79.92 -18.90
N GLU A 60 -51.86 79.85 -19.58
CA GLU A 60 -53.18 79.94 -18.99
C GLU A 60 -53.45 78.74 -18.06
N THR A 61 -53.11 77.53 -18.48
CA THR A 61 -53.25 76.31 -17.67
C THR A 61 -52.36 76.37 -16.43
N LEU A 62 -51.13 76.88 -16.57
CA LEU A 62 -50.20 77.11 -15.46
C LEU A 62 -50.72 78.18 -14.49
N LYS A 63 -51.28 79.27 -15.01
CA LYS A 63 -51.89 80.36 -14.22
C LYS A 63 -53.16 79.90 -13.50
N ASN A 64 -53.97 79.06 -14.14
CA ASN A 64 -55.25 78.58 -13.63
C ASN A 64 -55.10 77.38 -12.69
N ASN A 65 -54.04 76.57 -12.85
CA ASN A 65 -53.79 75.37 -12.06
C ASN A 65 -52.38 75.32 -11.41
N PRO A 66 -51.90 76.42 -10.78
CA PRO A 66 -50.55 76.46 -10.21
C PRO A 66 -50.37 75.43 -9.08
N THR A 67 -51.45 75.16 -8.33
CA THR A 67 -51.46 74.19 -7.23
C THR A 67 -51.24 72.76 -7.70
N ASN A 68 -51.81 72.33 -8.82
CA ASN A 68 -51.67 70.95 -9.32
C ASN A 68 -50.22 70.67 -9.76
N VAL A 69 -49.60 71.62 -10.46
CA VAL A 69 -48.19 71.51 -10.88
C VAL A 69 -47.26 71.45 -9.67
N ILE A 70 -47.49 72.32 -8.68
CA ILE A 70 -46.75 72.32 -7.42
C ILE A 70 -46.95 70.99 -6.67
N ASP A 71 -48.18 70.48 -6.60
CA ASP A 71 -48.50 69.20 -5.96
C ASP A 71 -47.82 68.01 -6.65
N GLN A 72 -47.73 67.99 -7.99
CA GLN A 72 -47.00 66.94 -8.70
C GLN A 72 -45.50 66.97 -8.41
N MET A 73 -44.89 68.16 -8.34
CA MET A 73 -43.49 68.30 -7.92
C MET A 73 -43.27 67.83 -6.48
N TYR A 74 -44.19 68.17 -5.56
CA TYR A 74 -44.14 67.70 -4.19
C TYR A 74 -44.39 66.19 -4.06
N ARG A 75 -45.25 65.59 -4.89
CA ARG A 75 -45.47 64.13 -4.95
C ARG A 75 -44.21 63.39 -5.37
N GLY A 76 -43.52 63.84 -6.41
CA GLY A 76 -42.25 63.25 -6.84
C GLY A 76 -41.19 63.30 -5.74
N LYS A 77 -41.09 64.43 -5.03
CA LYS A 77 -40.21 64.57 -3.87
C LYS A 77 -40.64 63.68 -2.70
N ALA A 78 -41.94 63.62 -2.38
CA ALA A 78 -42.48 62.83 -1.29
C ALA A 78 -42.27 61.32 -1.51
N ILE A 79 -42.44 60.82 -2.73
CA ILE A 79 -42.19 59.40 -3.06
C ILE A 79 -40.70 59.08 -2.87
N ARG A 80 -39.81 59.96 -3.33
CA ARG A 80 -38.36 59.80 -3.17
C ARG A 80 -37.98 59.81 -1.68
N ASP A 81 -38.50 60.76 -0.93
CA ASP A 81 -38.32 60.87 0.52
C ASP A 81 -38.83 59.62 1.26
N VAL A 82 -40.00 59.10 0.90
CA VAL A 82 -40.58 57.88 1.51
C VAL A 82 -39.75 56.65 1.16
N THR A 83 -39.26 56.55 -0.08
CA THR A 83 -38.41 55.44 -0.51
C THR A 83 -37.07 55.47 0.23
N GLU A 84 -36.43 56.64 0.31
CA GLU A 84 -35.14 56.81 0.98
C GLU A 84 -35.25 56.62 2.49
N LYS A 85 -36.28 57.17 3.14
CA LYS A 85 -36.51 57.02 4.59
C LYS A 85 -37.02 55.63 4.97
N GLY A 86 -37.88 55.03 4.13
CA GLY A 86 -38.52 53.74 4.39
C GLY A 86 -37.61 52.54 4.09
N LEU A 87 -36.91 52.56 2.94
CA LEU A 87 -35.99 51.48 2.58
C LEU A 87 -34.59 51.67 3.12
N GLY A 88 -34.12 52.92 3.31
CA GLY A 88 -32.76 53.17 3.78
C GLY A 88 -32.44 52.48 5.11
N SER A 89 -33.33 52.63 6.09
CA SER A 89 -33.21 51.98 7.40
C SER A 89 -33.25 50.45 7.32
N SER A 90 -34.09 49.90 6.45
CA SER A 90 -34.18 48.44 6.24
C SER A 90 -32.93 47.88 5.53
N LEU A 91 -32.38 48.63 4.56
CA LEU A 91 -31.16 48.26 3.86
C LEU A 91 -29.94 48.32 4.78
N GLU A 92 -29.86 49.37 5.60
CA GLU A 92 -28.81 49.55 6.60
C GLU A 92 -28.87 48.45 7.67
N TYR A 93 -30.07 48.10 8.14
CA TYR A 93 -30.24 46.97 9.06
C TYR A 93 -29.80 45.64 8.44
N LEU A 94 -30.10 45.43 7.14
CA LEU A 94 -29.69 44.24 6.42
C LEU A 94 -28.16 44.18 6.25
N ASP A 95 -27.53 45.29 5.89
CA ASP A 95 -26.07 45.41 5.80
C ASP A 95 -25.40 45.12 7.15
N ILE A 96 -25.89 45.72 8.24
CA ILE A 96 -25.42 45.45 9.60
C ILE A 96 -25.60 43.96 9.96
N SER A 97 -26.72 43.36 9.60
CA SER A 97 -27.00 41.94 9.88
C SER A 97 -26.05 41.02 9.10
N TYR A 98 -25.77 41.32 7.83
CA TYR A 98 -24.80 40.57 7.03
C TYR A 98 -23.37 40.76 7.54
N GLN A 99 -22.97 41.98 7.87
CA GLN A 99 -21.66 42.26 8.48
C GLN A 99 -21.50 41.51 9.81
N ARG A 100 -22.57 41.43 10.60
CA ARG A 100 -22.59 40.64 11.84
C ARG A 100 -22.41 39.16 11.57
N VAL A 101 -23.13 38.58 10.62
CA VAL A 101 -22.97 37.16 10.24
C VAL A 101 -21.55 36.88 9.72
N GLN A 102 -21.02 37.76 8.87
CA GLN A 102 -19.67 37.65 8.36
C GLN A 102 -18.64 37.60 9.50
N LYS A 103 -18.74 38.54 10.45
CA LYS A 103 -17.77 38.71 11.53
C LYS A 103 -17.94 37.70 12.67
N GLU A 104 -19.17 37.37 13.05
CA GLU A 104 -19.47 36.51 14.20
C GLU A 104 -19.51 35.02 13.84
N ILE A 105 -19.73 34.67 12.56
CA ILE A 105 -19.92 33.27 12.13
C ILE A 105 -18.89 32.85 11.09
N ILE A 106 -18.78 33.58 9.97
CA ILE A 106 -17.93 33.15 8.84
C ILE A 106 -16.45 33.24 9.20
N GLU A 107 -15.98 34.39 9.70
CA GLU A 107 -14.58 34.58 10.09
C GLU A 107 -14.11 33.57 11.17
N PRO A 108 -14.85 33.32 12.27
CA PRO A 108 -14.48 32.30 13.24
C PRO A 108 -14.46 30.88 12.66
N PHE A 109 -15.39 30.55 11.77
CA PHE A 109 -15.42 29.25 11.10
C PHE A 109 -14.20 29.05 10.20
N GLU A 110 -13.86 30.02 9.36
CA GLU A 110 -12.65 29.98 8.52
C GLU A 110 -11.38 29.87 9.37
N ARG A 111 -11.32 30.60 10.49
CA ARG A 111 -10.22 30.50 11.45
C ARG A 111 -10.11 29.11 12.07
N ALA A 112 -11.23 28.48 12.43
CA ALA A 112 -11.27 27.13 12.96
C ALA A 112 -10.78 26.10 11.92
N GLN A 113 -11.22 26.22 10.66
CA GLN A 113 -10.77 25.36 9.56
C GLN A 113 -9.26 25.49 9.34
N ASN A 114 -8.73 26.71 9.37
CA ASN A 114 -7.30 26.98 9.28
C ASN A 114 -6.53 26.36 10.45
N LEU A 115 -7.04 26.49 11.68
CA LEU A 115 -6.43 25.89 12.87
C LEU A 115 -6.42 24.36 12.80
N GLN A 116 -7.51 23.75 12.33
CA GLN A 116 -7.58 22.30 12.12
C GLN A 116 -6.52 21.83 11.10
N ASN A 117 -6.35 22.56 10.00
CA ASN A 117 -5.33 22.25 9.00
C ASN A 117 -3.91 22.34 9.57
N VAL A 118 -3.63 23.37 10.38
CA VAL A 118 -2.34 23.51 11.08
C VAL A 118 -2.13 22.35 12.05
N LEU A 119 -3.14 22.02 12.86
CA LEU A 119 -3.07 20.92 13.81
C LEU A 119 -2.83 19.57 13.13
N SER A 120 -3.50 19.31 12.00
CA SER A 120 -3.28 18.10 11.20
C SER A 120 -1.84 18.02 10.68
N LYS A 121 -1.28 19.14 10.19
CA LYS A 121 0.12 19.19 9.73
C LYS A 121 1.10 18.95 10.87
N VAL A 122 0.87 19.55 12.03
CA VAL A 122 1.69 19.34 13.23
C VAL A 122 1.63 17.88 13.68
N HIS A 123 0.44 17.29 13.70
CA HIS A 123 0.25 15.90 14.07
C HIS A 123 0.96 14.93 13.12
N GLN A 124 0.78 15.10 11.80
CA GLN A 124 1.49 14.31 10.78
C GLN A 124 3.01 14.45 10.90
N THR A 125 3.51 15.67 11.12
CA THR A 125 4.94 15.92 11.32
C THR A 125 5.45 15.25 12.58
N SER A 126 4.69 15.30 13.68
CA SER A 126 5.06 14.69 14.96
C SER A 126 5.11 13.17 14.88
N ILE A 127 4.13 12.53 14.21
CA ILE A 127 4.13 11.09 13.97
C ILE A 127 5.36 10.70 13.14
N LEU A 128 5.58 11.37 12.00
CA LEU A 128 6.70 11.05 11.12
C LEU A 128 8.05 11.20 11.84
N LEU A 129 8.20 12.23 12.68
CA LEU A 129 9.42 12.46 13.45
C LEU A 129 9.60 11.41 14.55
N ARG A 130 8.52 11.04 15.26
CA ARG A 130 8.55 9.99 16.27
C ARG A 130 8.95 8.65 15.67
N ASP A 131 8.32 8.25 14.57
CA ASP A 131 8.59 6.95 13.97
C ASP A 131 9.96 6.91 13.30
N GLY A 132 10.40 8.04 12.72
CA GLY A 132 11.77 8.23 12.27
C GLY A 132 12.78 8.08 13.42
N LEU A 133 12.50 8.66 14.59
CA LEU A 133 13.34 8.53 15.78
C LEU A 133 13.40 7.08 16.28
N VAL A 134 12.28 6.35 16.27
CA VAL A 134 12.25 4.91 16.60
C VAL A 134 13.15 4.11 15.66
N VAL A 135 13.05 4.33 14.35
CA VAL A 135 13.91 3.67 13.35
C VAL A 135 15.38 4.01 13.57
N MET A 136 15.71 5.26 13.85
CA MET A 136 17.09 5.68 14.16
C MET A 136 17.61 5.00 15.44
N HIS A 137 16.80 4.93 16.49
CA HIS A 137 17.18 4.29 17.74
C HIS A 137 17.39 2.78 17.57
N LEU A 138 16.49 2.10 16.85
CA LEU A 138 16.65 0.68 16.52
C LEU A 138 17.89 0.42 15.67
N THR A 139 18.18 1.31 14.72
CA THR A 139 19.40 1.21 13.88
C THR A 139 20.66 1.43 14.72
N GLY A 140 20.66 2.41 15.63
CA GLY A 140 21.78 2.61 16.56
C GLY A 140 21.99 1.41 17.48
N ARG A 141 20.90 0.80 17.97
CA ARG A 141 20.98 -0.45 18.75
C ARG A 141 21.55 -1.60 17.92
N LEU A 142 21.17 -1.73 16.65
CA LEU A 142 21.76 -2.71 15.73
C LEU A 142 23.26 -2.52 15.59
N GLN A 143 23.73 -1.28 15.42
CA GLN A 143 25.16 -0.96 15.33
C GLN A 143 25.89 -1.38 16.60
N MET A 144 25.41 -0.93 17.77
CA MET A 144 25.99 -1.26 19.07
C MET A 144 26.11 -2.77 19.31
N ILE A 145 25.10 -3.55 18.94
CA ILE A 145 25.16 -5.01 19.10
C ILE A 145 26.09 -5.63 18.04
N SER A 146 26.11 -5.09 16.82
CA SER A 146 26.95 -5.61 15.72
C SER A 146 28.46 -5.41 15.94
N GLU A 147 28.83 -4.41 16.75
CA GLU A 147 30.21 -4.11 17.16
C GLU A 147 30.76 -5.09 18.20
N ARG A 148 29.91 -5.93 18.81
CA ARG A 148 30.35 -6.99 19.73
C ARG A 148 31.33 -7.95 19.02
N PRO A 149 32.25 -8.59 19.76
CA PRO A 149 33.27 -9.47 19.20
C PRO A 149 32.68 -10.57 18.31
N LYS A 150 33.32 -10.81 17.16
CA LYS A 150 32.93 -11.85 16.18
C LYS A 150 33.79 -13.10 16.38
N PRO A 151 33.24 -14.33 16.16
CA PRO A 151 31.86 -14.63 15.78
C PRO A 151 30.87 -14.32 16.91
N TRP A 152 29.66 -13.89 16.54
CA TRP A 152 28.64 -13.55 17.53
C TRP A 152 28.19 -14.79 18.31
N SER A 153 27.85 -14.63 19.59
CA SER A 153 27.21 -15.70 20.36
C SER A 153 25.78 -15.96 19.85
N ILE A 154 25.24 -17.16 20.13
CA ILE A 154 23.86 -17.51 19.74
C ILE A 154 22.87 -16.47 20.27
N ASP A 155 22.99 -16.09 21.54
CA ASP A 155 22.09 -15.08 22.14
C ASP A 155 22.25 -13.70 21.49
N THR A 156 23.46 -13.33 21.07
CA THR A 156 23.69 -12.07 20.31
C THR A 156 23.04 -12.13 18.93
N MET A 157 23.11 -13.26 18.24
CA MET A 157 22.46 -13.43 16.94
C MET A 157 20.93 -13.40 17.05
N VAL A 158 20.37 -14.02 18.09
CA VAL A 158 18.93 -13.98 18.38
C VAL A 158 18.50 -12.56 18.74
N GLU A 159 19.27 -11.84 19.56
CA GLU A 159 19.01 -10.43 19.89
C GLU A 159 18.99 -9.57 18.62
N LEU A 160 19.99 -9.72 17.75
CA LEU A 160 20.03 -9.01 16.46
C LEU A 160 18.81 -9.33 15.60
N ALA A 161 18.44 -10.60 15.46
CA ALA A 161 17.28 -11.02 14.69
C ALA A 161 15.97 -10.41 15.23
N ALA A 162 15.81 -10.34 16.56
CA ALA A 162 14.66 -9.70 17.18
C ALA A 162 14.61 -8.19 16.88
N VAL A 163 15.74 -7.48 16.98
CA VAL A 163 15.81 -6.04 16.65
C VAL A 163 15.51 -5.79 15.17
N TYR A 164 16.00 -6.65 14.27
CA TYR A 164 15.65 -6.58 12.84
C TYR A 164 14.15 -6.79 12.60
N SER A 165 13.52 -7.73 13.31
CA SER A 165 12.07 -7.94 13.20
C SER A 165 11.28 -6.73 13.68
N GLN A 166 11.71 -6.08 14.77
CA GLN A 166 11.11 -4.83 15.25
C GLN A 166 11.27 -3.70 14.25
N LEU A 167 12.46 -3.56 13.65
CA LEU A 167 12.72 -2.57 12.62
C LEU A 167 11.84 -2.76 11.39
N ASP A 168 11.68 -4.00 10.91
CA ASP A 168 10.81 -4.30 9.76
C ASP A 168 9.34 -4.04 10.08
N ALA A 169 8.89 -4.32 11.31
CA ALA A 169 7.55 -4.00 11.77
C ALA A 169 7.30 -2.48 11.79
N SER A 170 8.20 -1.69 12.38
CA SER A 170 8.09 -0.22 12.42
C SER A 170 8.10 0.41 11.02
N LEU A 171 8.89 -0.14 10.08
CA LEU A 171 8.92 0.32 8.69
C LEU A 171 7.67 -0.07 7.89
N LYS A 172 6.95 -1.13 8.28
CA LYS A 172 5.68 -1.53 7.68
C LYS A 172 4.51 -0.70 8.21
N GLU A 173 4.56 -0.29 9.47
CA GLU A 173 3.54 0.57 10.09
C GLU A 173 3.45 1.93 9.37
N ASN A 174 4.61 2.51 9.01
CA ASN A 174 4.67 3.79 8.32
C ASN A 174 5.48 3.72 7.02
N VAL A 175 4.79 3.43 5.92
CA VAL A 175 5.41 3.32 4.57
C VAL A 175 6.11 4.61 4.13
N ASN A 176 5.61 5.78 4.59
CA ASN A 176 6.18 7.09 4.28
C ASN A 176 7.62 7.26 4.79
N LEU A 177 8.04 6.52 5.82
CA LEU A 177 9.41 6.59 6.36
C LEU A 177 10.46 6.16 5.32
N LYS A 178 10.13 5.16 4.48
CA LYS A 178 11.06 4.68 3.44
C LYS A 178 11.35 5.73 2.37
N SER A 179 10.55 6.80 2.29
CA SER A 179 10.82 7.90 1.37
C SER A 179 11.93 8.84 1.87
N LEU A 180 12.16 8.88 3.20
CA LEU A 180 13.11 9.79 3.82
C LEU A 180 14.56 9.43 3.47
N LYS A 181 15.31 10.42 2.98
CA LYS A 181 16.70 10.24 2.54
C LYS A 181 17.61 9.65 3.62
N LEU A 182 17.46 10.11 4.87
CA LEU A 182 18.26 9.62 5.99
C LEU A 182 17.98 8.15 6.28
N ILE A 183 16.71 7.72 6.26
CA ILE A 183 16.33 6.32 6.49
C ILE A 183 16.86 5.43 5.37
N LYS A 184 16.78 5.88 4.11
CA LYS A 184 17.39 5.16 2.97
C LYS A 184 18.90 4.98 3.13
N GLN A 185 19.60 6.02 3.61
CA GLN A 185 21.05 5.95 3.86
C GLN A 185 21.38 4.98 4.99
N LEU A 186 20.64 5.04 6.11
CA LEU A 186 20.81 4.07 7.21
C LEU A 186 20.54 2.64 6.75
N GLU A 187 19.54 2.44 5.88
CA GLU A 187 19.21 1.14 5.31
C GLU A 187 20.35 0.60 4.43
N SER A 188 20.89 1.42 3.53
CA SER A 188 21.98 1.04 2.63
C SER A 188 23.30 0.80 3.35
N ASP A 189 23.65 1.66 4.29
CA ASP A 189 25.01 1.75 4.84
C ASP A 189 25.18 0.84 6.06
N THR A 190 24.10 0.60 6.82
CA THR A 190 24.15 -0.14 8.08
C THR A 190 23.27 -1.38 8.08
N VAL A 191 21.96 -1.21 7.81
CA VAL A 191 20.97 -2.28 8.03
C VAL A 191 21.23 -3.47 7.10
N LEU A 192 21.39 -3.21 5.79
CA LEU A 192 21.58 -4.25 4.78
C LEU A 192 22.92 -5.00 4.92
N PRO A 193 24.08 -4.34 5.10
CA PRO A 193 25.35 -5.03 5.31
C PRO A 193 25.34 -5.92 6.55
N THR A 194 24.87 -5.40 7.69
CA THR A 194 24.79 -6.14 8.95
C THR A 194 23.81 -7.31 8.83
N LYS A 195 22.70 -7.16 8.09
CA LYS A 195 21.73 -8.23 7.85
C LYS A 195 22.36 -9.37 7.05
N LYS A 196 23.10 -9.05 5.98
CA LYS A 196 23.82 -10.05 5.17
C LYS A 196 24.84 -10.82 6.02
N GLN A 197 25.57 -10.12 6.87
CA GLN A 197 26.54 -10.74 7.77
C GLN A 197 25.86 -11.65 8.80
N LEU A 198 24.74 -11.22 9.39
CA LEU A 198 23.94 -11.99 10.33
C LEU A 198 23.39 -13.27 9.70
N VAL A 199 22.78 -13.18 8.52
CA VAL A 199 22.26 -14.35 7.79
C VAL A 199 23.38 -15.35 7.50
N SER A 200 24.55 -14.85 7.07
CA SER A 200 25.73 -15.70 6.84
C SER A 200 26.18 -16.41 8.12
N GLN A 201 26.36 -15.69 9.24
CA GLN A 201 26.79 -16.29 10.50
C GLN A 201 25.75 -17.26 11.08
N LEU A 202 24.45 -16.92 11.03
CA LEU A 202 23.36 -17.81 11.44
C LEU A 202 23.37 -19.10 10.62
N SER A 203 23.57 -19.01 9.31
CA SER A 203 23.62 -20.20 8.44
C SER A 203 24.78 -21.14 8.80
N VAL A 204 25.96 -20.57 9.10
CA VAL A 204 27.15 -21.35 9.50
C VAL A 204 26.97 -21.95 10.89
N ALA A 205 26.48 -21.15 11.86
CA ALA A 205 26.22 -21.60 13.22
C ALA A 205 25.18 -22.74 13.25
N LEU A 206 24.08 -22.58 12.50
CA LEU A 206 23.05 -23.62 12.39
C LEU A 206 23.61 -24.88 11.71
N THR A 207 24.38 -24.75 10.63
CA THR A 207 25.01 -25.91 9.96
C THR A 207 25.92 -26.67 10.94
N ASN A 208 26.74 -25.95 11.70
CA ASN A 208 27.63 -26.55 12.68
C ASN A 208 26.86 -27.24 13.81
N ALA A 209 25.82 -26.60 14.35
CA ALA A 209 24.96 -27.19 15.37
C ALA A 209 24.26 -28.47 14.87
N LEU A 210 23.76 -28.47 13.63
CA LEU A 210 23.14 -29.65 13.03
C LEU A 210 24.13 -30.79 12.78
N VAL A 211 25.36 -30.49 12.34
CA VAL A 211 26.38 -31.52 12.07
C VAL A 211 26.98 -32.10 13.35
N MET A 212 27.08 -31.30 14.41
CA MET A 212 27.58 -31.73 15.72
C MET A 212 26.51 -32.36 16.61
N ALA A 213 25.26 -32.41 16.14
CA ALA A 213 24.16 -33.05 16.86
C ALA A 213 24.49 -34.53 17.14
N ASP A 214 24.34 -34.92 18.40
CA ASP A 214 24.52 -36.28 18.87
C ASP A 214 23.16 -36.99 18.98
N GLU A 215 23.17 -38.25 19.41
CA GLU A 215 21.92 -38.99 19.59
C GLU A 215 21.05 -38.38 20.69
N ASN A 216 21.61 -37.74 21.72
CA ASN A 216 20.84 -37.16 22.81
C ASN A 216 20.28 -35.77 22.48
N LEU A 217 20.76 -35.15 21.41
CA LEU A 217 20.41 -33.80 20.98
C LEU A 217 20.60 -32.77 22.11
N GLU A 218 21.73 -32.83 22.82
CA GLU A 218 22.01 -31.92 23.95
C GLU A 218 21.94 -30.44 23.53
N ASN A 219 22.22 -30.15 22.26
CA ASN A 219 22.15 -28.83 21.64
C ASN A 219 20.77 -28.49 21.02
N GLN A 220 19.69 -29.19 21.39
CA GLN A 220 18.34 -28.97 20.85
C GLN A 220 17.87 -27.51 21.00
N ALA A 221 18.14 -26.89 22.15
CA ALA A 221 17.75 -25.51 22.41
C ALA A 221 18.44 -24.53 21.45
N ASP A 222 19.73 -24.76 21.19
CA ASP A 222 20.53 -23.93 20.29
C ASP A 222 20.09 -24.09 18.83
N ILE A 223 19.83 -25.32 18.39
CA ILE A 223 19.27 -25.60 17.06
C ILE A 223 17.93 -24.87 16.88
N SER A 224 17.07 -24.92 17.89
CA SER A 224 15.74 -24.28 17.85
C SER A 224 15.86 -22.75 17.75
N LYS A 225 16.69 -22.13 18.62
CA LYS A 225 16.96 -20.69 18.59
C LYS A 225 17.56 -20.23 17.25
N LEU A 226 18.56 -20.95 16.74
CA LEU A 226 19.21 -20.62 15.47
C LEU A 226 18.29 -20.80 14.27
N ALA A 227 17.47 -21.86 14.28
CA ALA A 227 16.47 -22.12 13.25
C ALA A 227 15.42 -21.02 13.21
N GLU A 228 14.88 -20.62 14.37
CA GLU A 228 13.91 -19.53 14.48
C GLU A 228 14.51 -18.19 14.02
N ALA A 229 15.69 -17.82 14.53
CA ALA A 229 16.36 -16.58 14.16
C ALA A 229 16.66 -16.52 12.65
N LEU A 230 17.15 -17.62 12.06
CA LEU A 230 17.43 -17.67 10.63
C LEU A 230 16.14 -17.63 9.80
N HIS A 231 15.07 -18.27 10.26
CA HIS A 231 13.77 -18.21 9.59
C HIS A 231 13.21 -16.79 9.56
N THR A 232 13.20 -16.11 10.71
CA THR A 232 12.74 -14.72 10.86
C THR A 232 13.53 -13.77 9.96
N MET A 233 14.84 -13.98 9.81
CA MET A 233 15.68 -13.15 8.94
C MET A 233 15.55 -13.50 7.46
N SER A 234 15.52 -14.80 7.12
CA SER A 234 15.41 -15.31 5.76
C SER A 234 14.93 -16.76 5.75
N SER A 235 13.61 -16.94 5.56
CA SER A 235 13.00 -18.26 5.36
C SER A 235 13.65 -19.09 4.22
N ARG A 236 14.14 -18.42 3.17
CA ARG A 236 14.84 -19.08 2.06
C ARG A 236 16.19 -19.66 2.52
N GLU A 237 16.98 -18.88 3.25
CA GLU A 237 18.30 -19.34 3.70
C GLU A 237 18.18 -20.41 4.77
N PHE A 238 17.18 -20.34 5.65
CA PHE A 238 16.81 -21.41 6.57
C PHE A 238 16.58 -22.74 5.82
N THR A 239 15.70 -22.73 4.82
CA THR A 239 15.35 -23.95 4.05
C THR A 239 16.58 -24.53 3.34
N SER A 240 17.38 -23.65 2.70
CA SER A 240 18.64 -23.99 2.03
C SER A 240 19.66 -24.61 3.00
N THR A 241 19.82 -24.01 4.18
CA THR A 241 20.77 -24.48 5.21
C THR A 241 20.38 -25.85 5.73
N MET A 242 19.11 -26.07 6.04
CA MET A 242 18.60 -27.36 6.52
C MET A 242 18.79 -28.44 5.44
N GLN A 243 18.44 -28.14 4.18
CA GLN A 243 18.60 -29.09 3.08
C GLN A 243 20.08 -29.45 2.86
N LYS A 244 20.99 -28.48 2.90
CA LYS A 244 22.44 -28.73 2.81
C LYS A 244 22.95 -29.61 3.95
N ALA A 245 22.45 -29.39 5.17
CA ALA A 245 22.80 -30.22 6.33
C ALA A 245 22.37 -31.68 6.13
N VAL A 246 21.12 -31.93 5.72
CA VAL A 246 20.62 -33.29 5.40
C VAL A 246 21.46 -33.93 4.30
N LEU A 247 21.74 -33.20 3.22
CA LEU A 247 22.57 -33.71 2.12
C LEU A 247 24.01 -34.03 2.56
N SER A 248 24.56 -33.31 3.54
CA SER A 248 25.85 -33.64 4.14
C SER A 248 25.81 -34.99 4.87
N PHE A 249 24.76 -35.25 5.66
CA PHE A 249 24.54 -36.55 6.29
C PHE A 249 24.38 -37.67 5.27
N VAL A 250 23.63 -37.42 4.18
CA VAL A 250 23.47 -38.37 3.06
C VAL A 250 24.83 -38.72 2.46
N ALA A 251 25.63 -37.72 2.08
CA ALA A 251 26.93 -37.94 1.44
C ALA A 251 27.88 -38.76 2.33
N LYS A 252 27.96 -38.43 3.62
CA LYS A 252 28.76 -39.21 4.59
C LYS A 252 28.25 -40.64 4.73
N SER A 253 26.94 -40.87 4.63
CA SER A 253 26.32 -42.18 4.85
C SER A 253 26.52 -43.09 3.64
N ILE A 254 26.37 -42.54 2.43
CA ILE A 254 26.74 -43.22 1.19
C ILE A 254 28.21 -43.62 1.26
N GLN A 255 29.13 -42.69 1.57
CA GLN A 255 30.57 -43.00 1.65
C GLN A 255 30.90 -44.15 2.61
N VAL A 256 30.19 -44.26 3.74
CA VAL A 256 30.36 -45.34 4.71
C VAL A 256 29.86 -46.67 4.13
N LEU A 257 28.68 -46.69 3.50
CA LEU A 257 28.13 -47.89 2.87
C LEU A 257 28.93 -48.34 1.64
N SER A 258 29.37 -47.43 0.77
CA SER A 258 30.17 -47.73 -0.42
C SER A 258 31.44 -48.50 -0.06
N LYS A 259 32.09 -48.15 1.06
CA LYS A 259 33.31 -48.83 1.54
C LYS A 259 33.04 -50.30 1.92
N THR A 260 31.82 -50.62 2.35
CA THR A 260 31.45 -52.00 2.72
C THR A 260 31.21 -52.91 1.53
N LEU A 261 31.01 -52.37 0.32
CA LEU A 261 30.85 -53.19 -0.89
C LEU A 261 32.05 -54.11 -1.11
N ASN A 262 33.27 -53.64 -0.79
CA ASN A 262 34.49 -54.45 -0.90
C ASN A 262 34.76 -55.34 0.34
N SER A 263 34.07 -55.11 1.46
CA SER A 263 34.23 -55.85 2.71
C SER A 263 32.89 -55.99 3.42
N ILE A 264 32.05 -56.88 2.91
CA ILE A 264 30.63 -56.96 3.31
C ILE A 264 30.43 -57.33 4.79
N LYS A 265 31.43 -57.98 5.42
CA LYS A 265 31.40 -58.30 6.86
C LYS A 265 31.26 -57.08 7.75
N ASN A 266 31.70 -55.90 7.27
CA ASN A 266 31.60 -54.64 8.00
C ASN A 266 30.26 -53.92 7.78
N PHE A 267 29.37 -54.46 6.94
CA PHE A 267 28.08 -53.87 6.63
C PHE A 267 27.22 -53.60 7.89
N PRO A 268 27.08 -54.52 8.86
CA PRO A 268 26.28 -54.23 10.06
C PRO A 268 26.75 -53.01 10.85
N LEU A 269 28.06 -52.88 11.06
CA LEU A 269 28.63 -51.73 11.79
C LEU A 269 28.49 -50.42 11.01
N ALA A 270 28.72 -50.47 9.70
CA ALA A 270 28.53 -49.31 8.83
C ALA A 270 27.07 -48.87 8.78
N PHE A 271 26.15 -49.84 8.75
CA PHE A 271 24.71 -49.59 8.71
C PHE A 271 24.20 -49.04 10.06
N ASP A 272 24.76 -49.47 11.19
CA ASP A 272 24.49 -48.86 12.51
C ASP A 272 24.81 -47.34 12.51
N GLU A 273 25.91 -46.92 11.85
CA GLU A 273 26.24 -45.50 11.72
C GLU A 273 25.26 -44.73 10.82
N VAL A 274 24.74 -45.36 9.76
CA VAL A 274 23.71 -44.78 8.87
C VAL A 274 22.39 -44.62 9.63
N VAL A 275 21.95 -45.67 10.33
CA VAL A 275 20.74 -45.62 11.16
C VAL A 275 20.86 -44.54 12.23
N ARG A 276 22.01 -44.44 12.92
CA ARG A 276 22.26 -43.37 13.88
C ARG A 276 22.07 -41.97 13.31
N ARG A 277 22.60 -41.71 12.11
CA ARG A 277 22.43 -40.41 11.43
C ARG A 277 20.97 -40.15 11.05
N GLY A 278 20.25 -41.19 10.61
CA GLY A 278 18.80 -41.14 10.40
C GLY A 278 18.04 -40.76 11.68
N THR A 279 18.37 -41.38 12.82
CA THR A 279 17.77 -41.07 14.13
C THR A 279 17.99 -39.61 14.52
N ILE A 280 19.21 -39.09 14.34
CA ILE A 280 19.54 -37.68 14.63
C ILE A 280 18.67 -36.74 13.78
N ILE A 281 18.53 -37.01 12.48
CA ILE A 281 17.66 -36.21 11.60
C ILE A 281 16.20 -36.30 12.03
N GLY A 282 15.72 -37.47 12.47
CA GLY A 282 14.39 -37.63 13.04
C GLY A 282 14.16 -36.81 14.32
N LYS A 283 15.16 -36.74 15.21
CA LYS A 283 15.10 -35.88 16.41
C LYS A 283 15.15 -34.39 16.07
N ILE A 284 15.94 -34.00 15.07
CA ILE A 284 15.93 -32.62 14.54
C ILE A 284 14.54 -32.29 13.95
N GLU A 285 13.91 -33.21 13.22
CA GLU A 285 12.54 -33.05 12.72
C GLU A 285 11.55 -32.78 13.87
N GLN A 286 11.63 -33.55 14.96
CA GLN A 286 10.82 -33.34 16.15
C GLN A 286 11.10 -31.98 16.82
N ALA A 287 12.38 -31.59 16.93
CA ALA A 287 12.75 -30.29 17.48
C ALA A 287 12.13 -29.15 16.66
N LEU A 288 12.18 -29.21 15.32
CA LEU A 288 11.56 -28.22 14.44
C LEU A 288 10.04 -28.23 14.49
N GLN A 289 9.41 -29.38 14.77
CA GLN A 289 7.97 -29.48 14.96
C GLN A 289 7.50 -28.78 16.25
N ASN A 290 8.34 -28.80 17.30
CA ASN A 290 8.04 -28.18 18.59
C ASN A 290 8.18 -26.64 18.57
N VAL A 291 8.95 -26.08 17.64
CA VAL A 291 9.06 -24.64 17.47
C VAL A 291 7.86 -24.11 16.71
N LYS A 292 6.93 -23.49 17.44
CA LYS A 292 5.75 -22.82 16.89
C LYS A 292 6.13 -21.47 16.29
N PHE A 293 5.64 -21.20 15.08
CA PHE A 293 5.84 -19.91 14.42
C PHE A 293 4.51 -19.50 13.77
N GLU A 294 3.96 -18.36 14.21
CA GLU A 294 2.62 -17.91 13.85
C GLU A 294 1.56 -19.00 14.10
N GLU A 295 0.84 -19.44 13.07
CA GLU A 295 -0.18 -20.49 13.13
C GLU A 295 0.36 -21.90 12.81
N THR A 296 1.67 -22.03 12.54
CA THR A 296 2.29 -23.29 12.09
C THR A 296 3.55 -23.62 12.92
N ASN A 297 4.43 -24.47 12.36
CA ASN A 297 5.72 -24.80 12.96
C ASN A 297 6.83 -24.76 11.89
N LEU A 298 8.08 -24.65 12.34
CA LEU A 298 9.24 -24.54 11.43
C LEU A 298 9.37 -25.75 10.51
N LEU A 299 8.94 -26.94 10.95
CA LEU A 299 8.93 -28.13 10.10
C LEU A 299 7.95 -28.00 8.92
N ALA A 300 6.73 -27.55 9.15
CA ALA A 300 5.73 -27.35 8.11
C ALA A 300 6.20 -26.31 7.09
N ILE A 301 6.85 -25.25 7.57
CA ILE A 301 7.46 -24.22 6.72
C ILE A 301 8.56 -24.83 5.84
N PHE A 302 9.46 -25.65 6.41
CA PHE A 302 10.48 -26.35 5.64
C PHE A 302 9.86 -27.24 4.55
N ILE A 303 8.86 -28.06 4.90
CA ILE A 303 8.17 -29.00 4.00
C ILE A 303 7.50 -28.27 2.83
N SER A 304 6.93 -27.08 3.07
CA SER A 304 6.23 -26.30 2.04
C SER A 304 7.18 -25.68 1.01
N ARG A 305 8.44 -25.41 1.40
CA ARG A 305 9.44 -24.70 0.59
C ARG A 305 10.57 -25.59 0.08
N SER A 306 10.69 -26.81 0.58
CA SER A 306 11.70 -27.77 0.14
C SER A 306 11.46 -28.25 -1.29
N THR A 307 12.53 -28.66 -1.97
CA THR A 307 12.48 -29.31 -3.28
C THR A 307 13.18 -30.68 -3.18
N PRO A 308 12.47 -31.81 -3.43
CA PRO A 308 11.06 -31.93 -3.83
C PRO A 308 10.07 -31.52 -2.72
N LYS A 309 8.96 -30.89 -3.13
CA LYS A 309 7.93 -30.37 -2.21
C LYS A 309 7.35 -31.50 -1.36
N THR A 310 6.98 -31.20 -0.13
CA THR A 310 6.29 -32.10 0.82
C THR A 310 7.12 -33.22 1.45
N VAL A 311 8.44 -33.27 1.20
CA VAL A 311 9.30 -34.31 1.79
C VAL A 311 9.88 -33.85 3.12
N LYS A 312 9.62 -34.64 4.16
CA LYS A 312 10.20 -34.49 5.51
C LYS A 312 11.72 -34.68 5.48
N PRO A 313 12.49 -33.99 6.35
CA PRO A 313 13.94 -34.16 6.43
C PRO A 313 14.40 -35.62 6.52
N ASN A 314 13.76 -36.42 7.39
CA ASN A 314 14.12 -37.82 7.57
C ASN A 314 13.83 -38.66 6.33
N ARG A 315 12.70 -38.43 5.67
CA ARG A 315 12.34 -39.13 4.42
C ARG A 315 13.30 -38.78 3.28
N LEU A 316 13.66 -37.49 3.15
CA LEU A 316 14.64 -37.04 2.15
C LEU A 316 16.00 -37.72 2.34
N TYR A 317 16.44 -37.89 3.59
CA TYR A 317 17.67 -38.60 3.92
C TYR A 317 17.64 -40.05 3.40
N TRP A 318 16.62 -40.82 3.79
CA TRP A 318 16.51 -42.23 3.42
C TRP A 318 16.31 -42.45 1.92
N GLU A 319 15.47 -41.65 1.26
CA GLU A 319 15.28 -41.69 -0.20
C GLU A 319 16.61 -41.52 -0.93
N LYS A 320 17.42 -40.52 -0.56
CA LYS A 320 18.70 -40.25 -1.22
C LYS A 320 19.77 -41.29 -0.90
N VAL A 321 19.83 -41.80 0.34
CA VAL A 321 20.76 -42.87 0.71
C VAL A 321 20.42 -44.16 -0.03
N SER A 322 19.13 -44.54 -0.09
CA SER A 322 18.67 -45.73 -0.80
C SER A 322 18.98 -45.65 -2.29
N ASP A 323 18.58 -44.57 -2.96
CA ASP A 323 18.77 -44.40 -4.41
C ASP A 323 20.26 -44.46 -4.81
N ALA A 324 21.12 -43.81 -4.02
CA ALA A 324 22.55 -43.78 -4.29
C ALA A 324 23.22 -45.13 -4.00
N PHE A 325 22.90 -45.74 -2.86
CA PHE A 325 23.45 -47.04 -2.49
C PHE A 325 22.98 -48.13 -3.45
N LYS A 326 21.71 -48.12 -3.86
CA LYS A 326 21.16 -49.03 -4.87
C LYS A 326 21.99 -49.02 -6.15
N ARG A 327 22.27 -47.83 -6.69
CA ARG A 327 23.05 -47.67 -7.91
C ARG A 327 24.45 -48.27 -7.78
N GLU A 328 25.14 -48.00 -6.66
CA GLU A 328 26.49 -48.53 -6.43
C GLU A 328 26.50 -50.04 -6.17
N PHE A 329 25.47 -50.55 -5.50
CA PHE A 329 25.25 -51.96 -5.22
C PHE A 329 24.98 -52.73 -6.51
N GLU A 330 24.04 -52.27 -7.35
CA GLU A 330 23.72 -52.86 -8.65
C GLU A 330 24.91 -52.86 -9.60
N LEU A 331 25.69 -51.77 -9.64
CA LEU A 331 26.92 -51.70 -10.43
C LEU A 331 27.97 -52.71 -9.94
N SER A 332 28.14 -52.86 -8.63
CA SER A 332 29.09 -53.83 -8.06
C SER A 332 28.64 -55.27 -8.24
N PHE A 333 27.33 -55.52 -8.19
CA PHE A 333 26.71 -56.83 -8.36
C PHE A 333 26.73 -57.29 -9.82
N SER A 334 26.28 -56.44 -10.75
CA SER A 334 26.19 -56.75 -12.19
C SER A 334 27.55 -56.97 -12.87
N ARG A 335 28.63 -56.39 -12.33
CA ARG A 335 30.00 -56.63 -12.82
C ARG A 335 30.45 -58.09 -12.66
N GLY A 336 29.78 -58.92 -11.85
CA GLY A 336 30.02 -60.36 -11.77
C GLY A 336 31.39 -60.80 -11.23
N GLY A 337 32.22 -59.86 -10.79
CA GLY A 337 33.56 -60.12 -10.23
C GLY A 337 33.52 -60.74 -8.82
N PRO A 338 34.68 -60.90 -8.17
CA PRO A 338 34.78 -61.47 -6.81
C PRO A 338 33.87 -60.75 -5.79
N VAL A 339 33.76 -59.43 -5.91
CA VAL A 339 32.89 -58.59 -5.08
C VAL A 339 31.41 -58.90 -5.32
N GLY A 340 30.95 -58.96 -6.57
CA GLY A 340 29.54 -59.29 -6.88
C GLY A 340 29.14 -60.68 -6.38
N LYS A 341 30.02 -61.67 -6.51
CA LYS A 341 29.81 -63.03 -5.95
C LYS A 341 29.75 -63.02 -4.42
N LEU A 342 30.57 -62.20 -3.77
CA LEU A 342 30.55 -62.03 -2.32
C LEU A 342 29.24 -61.37 -1.85
N LEU A 343 28.75 -60.37 -2.58
CA LEU A 343 27.47 -59.71 -2.30
C LEU A 343 26.29 -60.67 -2.47
N SER A 344 26.29 -61.50 -3.51
CA SER A 344 25.27 -62.55 -3.72
C SER A 344 25.26 -63.59 -2.58
N ARG A 345 26.44 -64.05 -2.12
CA ARG A 345 26.53 -65.01 -1.02
C ARG A 345 26.10 -64.48 0.35
N ASN A 346 26.16 -63.17 0.55
CA ASN A 346 25.82 -62.52 1.82
C ASN A 346 24.53 -61.69 1.72
N SER A 347 23.70 -61.92 0.70
CA SER A 347 22.48 -61.15 0.43
C SER A 347 21.48 -61.20 1.60
N ASP A 348 21.28 -62.39 2.17
CA ASP A 348 20.39 -62.59 3.33
C ASP A 348 20.89 -61.82 4.55
N MET A 349 22.19 -61.86 4.84
CA MET A 349 22.80 -61.09 5.93
C MET A 349 22.56 -59.59 5.77
N ILE A 350 22.70 -59.05 4.54
CA ILE A 350 22.49 -57.62 4.26
C ILE A 350 21.02 -57.25 4.51
N VAL A 351 20.07 -58.03 3.99
CA VAL A 351 18.64 -57.75 4.13
C VAL A 351 18.18 -57.90 5.59
N ASP A 352 18.64 -58.94 6.28
CA ASP A 352 18.32 -59.16 7.68
C ASP A 352 18.90 -58.05 8.56
N THR A 353 20.11 -57.58 8.26
CA THR A 353 20.70 -56.41 8.95
C THR A 353 19.84 -55.17 8.75
N ILE A 354 19.41 -54.86 7.52
CA ILE A 354 18.55 -53.71 7.22
C ILE A 354 17.26 -53.80 8.04
N LYS A 355 16.58 -54.95 8.01
CA LYS A 355 15.35 -55.18 8.74
C LYS A 355 15.55 -55.08 10.26
N GLN A 356 16.55 -55.75 10.81
CA GLN A 356 16.77 -55.76 12.26
C GLN A 356 17.10 -54.36 12.80
N ARG A 357 17.96 -53.61 12.11
CA ARG A 357 18.47 -52.32 12.61
C ARG A 357 17.50 -51.15 12.38
N MET A 358 16.68 -51.19 11.34
CA MET A 358 15.65 -50.16 11.10
C MET A 358 14.33 -50.44 11.84
N THR A 359 14.06 -51.69 12.23
CA THR A 359 12.86 -52.05 13.02
C THR A 359 13.07 -51.88 14.52
N ASP A 360 14.28 -51.53 14.97
CA ASP A 360 14.55 -51.27 16.38
C ASP A 360 13.71 -50.07 16.86
N PRO A 361 12.82 -50.24 17.86
CA PRO A 361 11.99 -49.16 18.39
C PRO A 361 12.79 -47.97 18.96
N ARG A 362 14.12 -48.11 19.14
CA ARG A 362 15.02 -47.02 19.56
C ARG A 362 15.46 -46.10 18.41
N SER A 363 15.43 -46.54 17.15
CA SER A 363 15.96 -45.79 16.01
C SER A 363 14.86 -45.03 15.25
N HIS A 364 13.70 -45.64 15.07
CA HIS A 364 12.52 -45.00 14.50
C HIS A 364 11.27 -45.69 15.07
N GLY A 365 10.17 -44.96 15.22
CA GLY A 365 8.87 -45.60 15.45
C GLY A 365 8.46 -46.38 14.20
N GLY A 366 9.04 -47.56 13.97
CA GLY A 366 8.66 -48.60 13.00
C GLY A 366 8.03 -48.11 11.70
N ASP A 367 8.62 -47.14 11.00
CA ASP A 367 8.06 -46.67 9.74
C ASP A 367 8.36 -47.72 8.65
N SER A 368 7.45 -48.67 8.47
CA SER A 368 7.55 -49.78 7.51
C SER A 368 7.94 -49.28 6.11
N GLN A 369 7.53 -48.07 5.75
CA GLN A 369 7.85 -47.48 4.44
C GLN A 369 9.35 -47.21 4.26
N LEU A 370 10.06 -46.81 5.32
CA LEU A 370 11.51 -46.56 5.26
C LEU A 370 12.30 -47.88 5.20
N VAL A 371 11.83 -48.92 5.90
CA VAL A 371 12.41 -50.27 5.85
C VAL A 371 12.26 -50.85 4.44
N ASP A 372 11.08 -50.71 3.84
CA ASP A 372 10.81 -51.17 2.47
C ASP A 372 11.67 -50.42 1.46
N LEU A 373 11.79 -49.09 1.61
CA LEU A 373 12.60 -48.25 0.74
C LEU A 373 14.08 -48.63 0.78
N MET A 374 14.66 -48.90 1.96
CA MET A 374 16.05 -49.36 2.05
C MET A 374 16.19 -50.82 1.60
N SER A 375 15.21 -51.69 1.85
CA SER A 375 15.25 -53.09 1.39
C SER A 375 15.21 -53.18 -0.15
N GLN A 376 14.52 -52.25 -0.82
CA GLN A 376 14.52 -52.12 -2.28
C GLN A 376 15.88 -51.73 -2.87
N SER A 377 16.80 -51.15 -2.06
CA SER A 377 18.14 -50.80 -2.55
C SER A 377 19.02 -52.02 -2.87
N VAL A 378 18.69 -53.18 -2.29
CA VAL A 378 19.45 -54.43 -2.43
C VAL A 378 18.65 -55.54 -3.13
N SER A 379 17.51 -55.19 -3.75
CA SER A 379 16.58 -56.17 -4.33
C SER A 379 17.18 -57.02 -5.44
N ILE A 380 18.20 -56.53 -6.15
CA ILE A 380 18.89 -57.29 -7.21
C ILE A 380 19.59 -58.54 -6.67
N ALA A 381 19.91 -58.60 -5.37
CA ALA A 381 20.53 -59.76 -4.76
C ALA A 381 19.57 -60.94 -4.50
N ARG A 382 18.27 -60.76 -4.80
CA ARG A 382 17.20 -61.77 -4.68
C ARG A 382 16.68 -62.27 -6.03
N LEU A 383 17.18 -61.71 -7.14
CA LEU A 383 16.99 -62.21 -8.51
C LEU A 383 18.09 -63.23 -8.80
#